data_AF-A0A410P6Z7-F1
#
_entry.id   AF-A0A410P6Z7-F1
#
_cell.length_a   1.000
_cell.length_b   1.000
_cell.length_c   1.000
_cell.angle_alpha   90.00
_cell.angle_beta   90.00
_cell.angle_gamma   90.00
#
_symmetry.space_group_name_H-M   'P 1'
#
loop_
_entity.id
_entity.type
_entity.pdbx_description
1 polymer ?
#
loop_
_entity_poly.entity_id
_entity_poly.type
_entity_poly.pdbx_seq_one_letter_code
_entity_poly.pdbx_strand_id
1 'polypeptide(L)'
;MPTDAVGCFLNMGEFAEEITYTTGAGVSKVIAAVVVRYELAPAEENINRSLKKQAEVYIANDATSGIAAVSKADDRITLKDSEGFDREARINDVISRDEGMWHLLVGW
;
A
#
# COMPACT_ATOMS: atom_id res chain seq x y z
N MET A 1 -22.61 -1.99 -2.68
CA MET A 1 -22.06 -0.64 -2.87
C MET A 1 -20.94 -0.47 -1.87
N PRO A 2 -19.67 -0.66 -2.25
CA PRO A 2 -18.52 -0.48 -1.36
C PRO A 2 -18.10 1.00 -1.28
N THR A 3 -19.08 1.91 -1.16
CA THR A 3 -18.88 3.36 -1.22
C THR A 3 -18.43 3.98 0.10
N ASP A 4 -18.78 3.35 1.22
CA ASP A 4 -18.63 4.01 2.52
C ASP A 4 -17.17 3.99 3.00
N ALA A 5 -16.47 2.86 2.88
CA ALA A 5 -15.07 2.75 3.28
C ALA A 5 -14.14 3.52 2.32
N VAL A 6 -14.32 3.36 1.01
CA VAL A 6 -13.53 4.10 0.00
C VAL A 6 -13.76 5.62 0.14
N GLY A 7 -15.01 6.06 0.28
CA GLY A 7 -15.33 7.48 0.43
C GLY A 7 -14.85 8.09 1.75
N CYS A 8 -14.76 7.30 2.82
CA CYS A 8 -14.30 7.78 4.13
C CYS A 8 -12.77 7.76 4.27
N PHE A 9 -12.11 6.68 3.84
CA PHE A 9 -10.68 6.47 4.10
C PHE A 9 -9.77 6.88 2.95
N LEU A 10 -10.25 6.78 1.70
CA LEU A 10 -9.47 7.20 0.53
C LEU A 10 -9.71 8.69 0.19
N ASN A 11 -10.01 9.49 1.22
CA ASN A 11 -10.14 10.94 1.09
C ASN A 11 -8.74 11.59 1.10
N MET A 12 -8.36 12.23 -0.01
CA MET A 12 -7.07 12.94 -0.13
C MET A 12 -6.91 14.17 0.80
N GLY A 13 -7.94 14.49 1.59
CA GLY A 13 -7.95 15.64 2.50
C GLY A 13 -7.53 15.32 3.94
N GLU A 14 -7.48 14.05 4.35
CA GLU A 14 -7.16 13.66 5.73
C GLU A 14 -6.18 12.49 5.81
N PHE A 15 -6.57 11.32 5.29
CA PHE A 15 -5.85 10.06 5.55
C PHE A 15 -5.16 9.48 4.33
N ALA A 16 -5.67 9.77 3.13
CA ALA A 16 -5.15 9.20 1.91
C ALA A 16 -4.03 10.06 1.32
N GLU A 17 -3.07 9.38 0.71
CA GLU A 17 -2.00 9.97 -0.07
C GLU A 17 -1.96 9.36 -1.48
N GLU A 18 -1.34 10.06 -2.42
CA GLU A 18 -1.12 9.54 -3.76
C GLU A 18 0.06 8.57 -3.76
N ILE A 19 -0.18 7.36 -4.26
CA ILE A 19 0.86 6.40 -4.58
C ILE A 19 0.83 6.09 -6.07
N THR A 20 1.95 5.63 -6.61
CA THR A 20 1.99 5.07 -7.96
C THR A 20 1.98 3.55 -7.87
N TYR A 21 0.94 2.92 -8.42
CA TYR A 21 0.89 1.48 -8.59
C TYR A 21 1.39 1.12 -9.98
N THR A 22 2.34 0.20 -10.07
CA THR A 22 2.87 -0.31 -11.34
C THR A 22 2.60 -1.81 -11.44
N THR A 23 1.83 -2.20 -12.44
CA THR A 23 1.56 -3.61 -12.74
C THR A 23 2.80 -4.30 -13.31
N GLY A 24 2.86 -5.63 -13.22
CA GLY A 24 3.91 -6.45 -13.85
C GLY A 24 4.08 -6.24 -15.36
N ALA A 25 3.06 -5.73 -16.05
CA ALA A 25 3.11 -5.36 -17.46
C ALA A 25 3.77 -3.98 -17.71
N GLY A 26 4.21 -3.29 -16.65
CA GLY A 26 4.80 -1.95 -16.72
C GLY A 26 3.78 -0.82 -16.82
N VAL A 27 2.48 -1.12 -16.70
CA VAL A 27 1.43 -0.08 -16.68
C VAL A 27 1.36 0.54 -15.30
N SER A 28 1.59 1.85 -15.23
CA SER A 28 1.53 2.64 -13.99
C SER A 28 0.24 3.44 -13.88
N LYS A 29 -0.28 3.57 -12.67
CA LYS A 29 -1.47 4.34 -12.33
C LYS A 29 -1.27 5.04 -10.99
N VAL A 30 -1.60 6.33 -10.92
CA VAL A 30 -1.64 7.06 -9.64
C VAL A 30 -3.01 6.83 -9.00
N ILE A 31 -3.01 6.43 -7.74
CA ILE A 31 -4.23 6.12 -6.97
C ILE A 31 -4.12 6.67 -5.55
N ALA A 32 -5.26 6.93 -4.93
CA ALA A 32 -5.33 7.26 -3.51
C ALA A 32 -5.14 5.98 -2.67
N ALA A 33 -4.34 6.07 -1.62
CA ALA A 33 -4.09 4.99 -0.69
C ALA A 33 -3.92 5.52 0.73
N VAL A 34 -4.36 4.74 1.73
CA VAL A 34 -3.93 4.96 3.11
C VAL A 34 -2.65 4.16 3.32
N VAL A 35 -1.58 4.83 3.75
CA VAL A 35 -0.27 4.20 3.98
C VAL A 35 0.11 4.30 5.45
N VAL A 36 0.03 3.16 6.13
CA VAL A 36 0.41 3.03 7.54
C VAL A 36 1.86 2.59 7.61
N ARG A 37 2.73 3.53 8.00
CA ARG A 37 4.17 3.31 8.14
C ARG A 37 4.46 2.94 9.59
N TYR A 38 5.04 1.76 9.81
CA TYR A 38 5.49 1.40 11.16
C TYR A 38 6.80 2.14 11.47
N GLU A 39 6.84 2.83 12.61
CA GLU A 39 8.11 3.29 13.17
C GLU A 39 8.95 2.08 13.59
N LEU A 40 10.26 2.18 13.39
CA LEU A 40 11.22 1.23 13.93
C LEU A 40 11.25 1.39 15.46
N ALA A 41 10.32 0.73 16.16
CA ALA A 41 10.31 0.72 17.62
C ALA A 41 11.58 -0.01 18.13
N PRO A 42 12.37 0.58 19.06
CA PRO A 42 13.62 -0.02 19.54
C PRO A 42 13.51 -1.33 20.33
N ALA A 43 12.37 -2.03 20.37
CA ALA A 43 12.08 -3.02 21.41
C ALA A 43 11.41 -4.33 20.94
N GLU A 44 11.67 -4.79 19.71
CA GLU A 44 11.53 -6.22 19.39
C GLU A 44 12.91 -6.87 19.28
N GLU A 45 13.61 -6.87 20.42
CA GLU A 45 14.90 -7.50 20.65
C GLU A 45 14.74 -9.03 20.77
N ASN A 46 14.23 -9.70 19.72
CA ASN A 46 14.17 -11.16 19.51
C ASN A 46 13.29 -11.43 18.27
N ILE A 47 13.70 -11.92 17.10
CA ILE A 47 14.66 -12.97 16.73
C ILE A 47 14.93 -12.82 15.21
N ASN A 48 16.18 -12.62 14.79
CA ASN A 48 16.69 -12.92 13.44
C ASN A 48 16.00 -12.31 12.19
N ARG A 49 15.36 -11.13 12.27
CA ARG A 49 14.88 -10.43 11.07
C ARG A 49 15.44 -9.01 11.03
N SER A 50 16.22 -8.71 9.99
CA SER A 50 16.62 -7.34 9.67
C SER A 50 15.43 -6.40 9.77
N LEU A 51 15.65 -5.19 10.29
CA LEU A 51 14.69 -4.08 10.25
C LEU A 51 14.31 -3.85 8.78
N LYS A 52 13.23 -4.48 8.32
CA LYS A 52 12.74 -4.31 6.95
C LYS A 52 11.83 -3.09 6.95
N LYS A 53 12.15 -2.07 6.15
CA LYS A 53 11.23 -0.94 5.96
C LYS A 53 9.96 -1.49 5.31
N GLN A 54 8.84 -1.36 6.00
CA GLN A 54 7.56 -1.92 5.59
C GLN A 54 6.44 -0.93 5.88
N ALA A 55 5.36 -1.06 5.11
CA ALA A 55 4.13 -0.31 5.32
C ALA A 55 2.93 -1.20 5.00
N GLU A 56 1.83 -0.97 5.70
CA GLU A 56 0.52 -1.45 5.26
C GLU A 56 -0.10 -0.41 4.31
N VAL A 57 -0.65 -0.89 3.21
CA VAL A 57 -1.23 -0.05 2.17
C VAL A 57 -2.66 -0.51 1.92
N TYR A 58 -3.59 0.42 2.04
CA TYR A 58 -5.00 0.21 1.77
C TYR A 58 -5.37 0.93 0.47
N ILE A 59 -5.86 0.19 -0.51
CA ILE A 59 -6.29 0.73 -1.83
C ILE A 59 -7.67 0.20 -2.20
N ALA A 60 -8.40 0.95 -3.02
CA ALA A 60 -9.70 0.51 -3.50
C ALA A 60 -9.56 -0.75 -4.39
N ASN A 61 -10.48 -1.70 -4.20
CA ASN A 61 -10.61 -2.89 -5.03
C ASN A 61 -11.55 -2.63 -6.22
N ASP A 62 -11.14 -1.75 -7.11
CA ASP A 62 -11.90 -1.42 -8.32
C ASP A 62 -10.98 -0.99 -9.46
N ALA A 63 -11.43 -1.11 -10.71
CA ALA A 63 -10.60 -0.78 -11.88
C ALA A 63 -10.47 0.73 -12.15
N THR A 64 -11.39 1.54 -11.63
CA THR A 64 -11.53 2.97 -11.93
C THR A 64 -10.66 3.82 -11.02
N SER A 65 -10.82 3.68 -9.71
CA SER A 65 -10.18 4.49 -8.67
C SER A 65 -9.04 3.76 -7.96
N GLY A 66 -8.99 2.43 -8.03
CA GLY A 66 -7.94 1.61 -7.40
C GLY A 66 -7.34 0.58 -8.35
N ILE A 67 -7.20 -0.66 -7.86
CA ILE A 67 -6.65 -1.81 -8.58
C ILE A 67 -7.59 -3.01 -8.41
N ALA A 68 -8.06 -3.58 -9.52
CA ALA A 68 -8.98 -4.72 -9.49
C ALA A 68 -8.27 -6.07 -9.25
N ALA A 69 -6.97 -6.16 -9.53
CA ALA A 69 -6.19 -7.38 -9.36
C ALA A 69 -4.74 -7.05 -8.98
N VAL A 70 -4.26 -7.67 -7.91
CA VAL A 70 -2.91 -7.47 -7.35
C VAL A 70 -2.06 -8.73 -7.56
N SER A 71 -0.86 -8.57 -8.13
CA SER A 71 0.18 -9.59 -8.25
C SER A 71 1.33 -9.34 -7.28
N LYS A 72 1.58 -10.29 -6.37
CA LYS A 72 2.73 -10.20 -5.43
C LYS A 72 4.09 -10.30 -6.12
N ALA A 73 4.18 -11.03 -7.22
CA ALA A 73 5.45 -11.28 -7.89
C ALA A 73 5.90 -10.04 -8.68
N ASP A 74 4.96 -9.48 -9.45
CA ASP A 74 5.31 -8.58 -10.55
C ASP A 74 4.97 -7.13 -10.24
N ASP A 75 3.98 -6.86 -9.40
CA ASP A 75 3.53 -5.50 -9.15
C ASP A 75 4.43 -4.77 -8.15
N ARG A 76 4.48 -3.45 -8.29
CA ARG A 76 5.27 -2.52 -7.45
C ARG A 76 4.41 -1.35 -7.03
N ILE A 77 4.73 -0.79 -5.87
CA ILE A 77 4.10 0.42 -5.35
C ILE A 77 5.19 1.44 -5.05
N THR A 78 5.11 2.61 -5.67
CA THR A 78 5.95 3.75 -5.32
C THR A 78 5.19 4.65 -4.35
N LEU A 79 5.76 4.83 -3.16
CA LEU A 79 5.21 5.64 -2.07
C LEU A 79 6.32 6.45 -1.39
N LYS A 80 5.96 7.44 -0.58
CA LYS A 80 6.95 8.17 0.23
C LYS A 80 7.29 7.39 1.49
N ASP A 81 8.56 7.24 1.85
CA ASP A 81 8.94 6.72 3.17
C ASP A 81 8.67 7.74 4.29
N SER A 82 8.92 7.36 5.54
CA SER A 82 8.79 8.24 6.71
C SER A 82 9.69 9.48 6.66
N GLU A 83 10.71 9.47 5.80
CA GLU A 83 11.66 10.57 5.58
C GLU A 83 11.22 11.45 4.39
N GLY A 84 10.12 11.10 3.71
CA GLY A 84 9.55 11.83 2.58
C GLY A 84 10.12 11.48 1.21
N PHE A 85 11.02 10.49 1.13
CA PHE A 85 11.64 10.06 -0.13
C PHE A 85 10.77 9.03 -0.85
N ASP A 86 10.70 9.13 -2.18
CA ASP A 86 10.00 8.12 -2.97
C ASP A 86 10.76 6.80 -2.95
N ARG A 87 10.03 5.71 -2.67
CA ARG A 87 10.54 4.34 -2.59
C ARG A 87 9.67 3.43 -3.41
N GLU A 88 10.31 2.65 -4.27
CA GLU A 88 9.67 1.52 -4.93
C GLU A 88 9.63 0.33 -3.97
N ALA A 89 8.43 -0.06 -3.57
CA ALA A 89 8.15 -1.15 -2.66
C ALA A 89 7.61 -2.37 -3.41
N ARG A 90 7.98 -3.56 -2.93
CA ARG A 90 7.41 -4.83 -3.38
C ARG A 90 6.22 -5.20 -2.52
N ILE A 91 5.23 -5.86 -3.11
CA ILE A 91 4.09 -6.41 -2.37
C ILE A 91 4.54 -7.73 -1.72
N ASN A 92 4.83 -7.66 -0.42
CA ASN A 92 5.27 -8.82 0.37
C ASN A 92 4.11 -9.76 0.64
N ASP A 93 2.94 -9.21 0.98
CA ASP A 93 1.74 -10.00 1.19
C ASP A 93 0.43 -9.26 0.92
N VAL A 94 -0.63 -10.03 0.74
CA VAL A 94 -2.02 -9.55 0.75
C VAL A 94 -2.61 -9.99 2.08
N ILE A 95 -2.69 -9.07 3.04
CA ILE A 95 -3.16 -9.37 4.40
C ILE A 95 -4.66 -9.68 4.36
N SER A 96 -5.43 -8.85 3.67
CA SER A 96 -6.87 -9.08 3.46
C SER A 96 -7.37 -8.45 2.16
N ARG A 97 -8.53 -8.90 1.72
CA ARG A 97 -9.26 -8.38 0.56
C ARG A 97 -10.75 -8.54 0.77
N ASP A 98 -11.51 -7.49 0.51
CA ASP A 98 -12.96 -7.55 0.40
C ASP A 98 -13.45 -6.93 -0.92
N GLU A 99 -14.75 -6.73 -1.07
CA GLU A 99 -15.34 -6.14 -2.28
C GLU A 99 -14.98 -4.66 -2.49
N GLY A 100 -14.49 -3.97 -1.46
CA GLY A 100 -14.20 -2.54 -1.49
C GLY A 100 -12.73 -2.18 -1.43
N MET A 101 -11.91 -2.94 -0.69
CA MET A 101 -10.52 -2.61 -0.42
C MET A 101 -9.59 -3.82 -0.47
N TRP A 102 -8.35 -3.52 -0.85
CA TRP A 102 -7.19 -4.35 -0.61
C TRP A 102 -6.45 -3.85 0.62
N HIS A 103 -5.93 -4.79 1.41
CA HIS A 103 -5.01 -4.53 2.50
C HIS A 103 -3.71 -5.28 2.21
N LEU A 104 -2.68 -4.52 1.88
CA LEU A 104 -1.41 -5.02 1.38
C LEU A 104 -0.31 -4.75 2.38
N LEU A 105 0.64 -5.69 2.50
CA LEU A 105 1.91 -5.46 3.17
C LEU A 105 2.97 -5.22 2.09
N VAL A 106 3.61 -4.06 2.11
CA VAL A 106 4.70 -3.74 1.19
C VAL A 106 6.01 -3.53 1.93
N GLY A 107 7.15 -3.71 1.25
CA GLY A 107 8.45 -3.42 1.84
C GLY A 107 9.52 -3.09 0.80
N TRP A 108 10.54 -2.39 1.29
CA TRP A 108 11.70 -1.91 0.53
C TRP A 108 12.99 -1.97 1.37
#